data_AF-A0A7W1DIT2-F1
#
_entry.id   AF-A0A7W1DIT2-F1
#
_cell.length_a   1.000
_cell.length_b   1.000
_cell.length_c   1.000
_cell.angle_alpha   90.00
_cell.angle_beta   90.00
_cell.angle_gamma   90.00
#
_symmetry.space_group_name_H-M   'P 1'
#
loop_
_entity.id
_entity.type
_entity.pdbx_description
1 polymer ?
#
loop_
_entity_poly.entity_id
_entity_poly.type
_entity_poly.pdbx_seq_one_letter_code
_entity_poly.pdbx_strand_id
1 'polypeptide(L)'
;VGLLANRDPERFDTLYAALPDEVRHDLEELSPLAGTGRIRVPVELVSGPHDKFFPPSQSYGLGRIAPERRVTVTGALDHAKLDVSLGDIPAFATFDAFVVRSLRTARTQD
;
A
#
# COMPACT_ATOMS: atom_id res chain seq x y z
N VAL A 1 23.29 -3.53 -11.30
CA VAL A 1 22.54 -2.31 -10.92
C VAL A 1 22.62 -2.15 -9.40
N GLY A 2 23.20 -1.05 -8.91
CA GLY A 2 23.52 -0.88 -7.48
C GLY A 2 22.29 -0.84 -6.56
N LEU A 3 21.17 -0.31 -7.04
CA LEU A 3 19.91 -0.25 -6.29
C LEU A 3 19.32 -1.64 -6.02
N LEU A 4 19.28 -2.54 -7.02
CA LEU A 4 18.72 -3.89 -6.86
C LEU A 4 19.55 -4.80 -5.96
N ALA A 5 20.87 -4.55 -5.86
CA ALA A 5 21.76 -5.27 -4.96
C ALA A 5 21.81 -4.66 -3.55
N ASN A 6 21.10 -3.55 -3.32
CA ASN A 6 21.15 -2.82 -2.07
C ASN A 6 20.56 -3.64 -0.92
N ARG A 7 21.25 -3.64 0.22
CA ARG A 7 20.79 -4.25 1.48
C ARG A 7 20.69 -3.25 2.63
N ASP A 8 20.98 -1.99 2.34
CA ASP A 8 21.03 -0.91 3.32
C ASP A 8 19.96 0.14 2.97
N PRO A 9 18.86 0.23 3.73
CA PRO A 9 17.75 1.13 3.42
C PRO A 9 18.16 2.61 3.38
N GLU A 10 19.15 3.02 4.19
CA GLU A 10 19.63 4.41 4.25
C GLU A 10 20.31 4.86 2.95
N ARG A 11 20.73 3.90 2.12
CA ARG A 11 21.35 4.18 0.82
C ARG A 11 20.35 4.32 -0.31
N PHE A 12 19.06 4.06 -0.07
CA PHE A 12 18.05 4.04 -1.12
C PHE A 12 18.03 5.35 -1.92
N ASP A 13 17.89 6.49 -1.25
CA ASP A 13 17.75 7.79 -1.93
C ASP A 13 18.96 8.10 -2.82
N THR A 14 20.16 7.83 -2.34
CA THR A 14 21.39 8.04 -3.11
C THR A 14 21.46 7.12 -4.33
N LEU A 15 21.11 5.84 -4.15
CA LEU A 15 21.14 4.83 -5.21
C LEU A 15 20.02 5.04 -6.23
N TYR A 16 18.85 5.50 -5.80
CA TYR A 16 17.72 5.87 -6.65
C TYR A 16 18.07 7.12 -7.46
N ALA A 17 18.63 8.16 -6.82
CA ALA A 17 19.08 9.37 -7.51
C ALA A 17 20.18 9.08 -8.55
N ALA A 18 21.00 8.05 -8.34
CA ALA A 18 22.04 7.63 -9.27
C ALA A 18 21.53 6.76 -10.45
N LEU A 19 20.24 6.43 -10.52
CA LEU A 19 19.68 5.75 -11.69
C LEU A 19 19.73 6.66 -12.93
N PRO A 20 19.85 6.10 -14.15
CA PRO A 20 19.67 6.86 -15.38
C PRO A 20 18.33 7.61 -15.38
N ASP A 21 18.32 8.82 -15.94
CA ASP A 21 17.14 9.69 -15.96
C ASP A 21 15.91 8.99 -16.56
N GLU A 22 16.09 8.24 -17.65
CA GLU A 22 15.05 7.45 -18.30
C GLU A 22 14.42 6.42 -17.34
N VAL A 23 15.25 5.71 -16.57
CA VAL A 23 14.74 4.72 -15.60
C VAL A 23 13.95 5.40 -14.47
N ARG A 24 14.40 6.56 -13.98
CA ARG A 24 13.65 7.30 -12.95
C ARG A 24 12.34 7.83 -13.52
N HIS A 25 12.36 8.30 -14.76
CA HIS A 25 11.17 8.76 -15.46
C HIS A 25 10.14 7.64 -15.62
N ASP A 26 10.55 6.45 -16.10
CA ASP A 26 9.68 5.29 -16.22
C ASP A 26 9.07 4.89 -14.86
N LEU A 27 9.85 4.92 -13.78
CA LEU A 27 9.35 4.63 -12.43
C LEU A 27 8.33 5.67 -11.96
N GLU A 28 8.53 6.94 -12.29
CA GLU A 28 7.57 8.01 -12.01
C GLU A 28 6.28 7.81 -12.81
N GLU A 29 6.36 7.49 -14.10
CA GLU A 29 5.18 7.24 -14.95
C GLU A 29 4.37 6.00 -14.52
N LEU A 30 5.05 4.96 -14.02
CA LEU A 30 4.39 3.77 -13.46
C LEU A 30 3.67 4.04 -12.14
N SER A 31 3.93 5.17 -11.49
CA SER A 31 3.22 5.54 -10.27
C SER A 31 1.75 5.82 -10.57
N PRO A 32 0.80 5.18 -9.84
CA PRO A 32 -0.61 5.53 -10.00
C PRO A 32 -0.91 7.00 -9.64
N LEU A 33 0.00 7.65 -8.90
CA LEU A 33 -0.09 9.07 -8.53
C LEU A 33 0.38 10.04 -9.61
N ALA A 34 1.08 9.56 -10.64
CA ALA A 34 1.55 10.40 -11.75
C ALA A 34 0.43 10.75 -12.74
N GLY A 35 -0.60 9.90 -12.82
CA GLY A 35 -1.75 10.14 -13.68
C GLY A 35 -2.66 11.27 -13.18
N THR A 36 -3.38 11.89 -14.12
CA THR A 36 -4.48 12.84 -13.82
C THR A 36 -5.82 12.14 -13.60
N GLY A 37 -5.88 10.84 -13.89
CA GLY A 37 -7.06 10.00 -13.70
C GLY A 37 -7.45 9.88 -12.23
N ARG A 38 -8.76 9.75 -12.00
CA ARG A 38 -9.31 9.44 -10.67
C ARG A 38 -9.97 8.08 -10.70
N ILE A 39 -9.71 7.29 -9.66
CA ILE A 39 -10.42 6.04 -9.40
C ILE A 39 -11.80 6.42 -8.86
N ARG A 40 -12.84 6.15 -9.65
CA ARG A 40 -14.24 6.46 -9.33
C ARG A 40 -15.01 5.28 -8.75
N VAL A 41 -14.35 4.15 -8.60
CA VAL A 41 -14.88 2.99 -7.90
C VAL A 41 -14.39 3.02 -6.45
N PRO A 42 -15.15 2.47 -5.49
CA PRO A 42 -14.68 2.30 -4.12
C PRO A 42 -13.35 1.54 -4.09
N VAL A 43 -12.42 2.02 -3.27
CA VAL A 43 -11.10 1.41 -3.07
C VAL A 43 -10.97 1.03 -1.61
N GLU A 44 -10.76 -0.24 -1.34
CA GLU A 44 -10.51 -0.77 -0.01
C GLU A 44 -9.02 -1.15 0.10
N LEU A 45 -8.34 -0.58 1.09
CA LEU A 45 -6.92 -0.81 1.36
C LEU A 45 -6.74 -1.32 2.78
N VAL A 46 -5.79 -2.22 2.98
CA VAL A 46 -5.41 -2.72 4.30
C VAL A 46 -3.89 -2.69 4.44
N SER A 47 -3.39 -2.30 5.61
CA SER A 47 -1.96 -2.18 5.87
C SER A 47 -1.63 -2.56 7.32
N GLY A 48 -0.45 -3.13 7.53
CA GLY A 48 0.12 -3.29 8.87
C GLY A 48 0.57 -1.94 9.45
N PRO A 49 0.48 -1.71 10.77
CA PRO A 49 0.87 -0.44 11.39
C PRO A 49 2.37 -0.13 11.25
N HIS A 50 3.19 -1.17 11.06
CA HIS A 50 4.65 -1.08 11.00
C HIS A 50 5.22 -1.70 9.71
N ASP A 51 4.44 -1.72 8.62
CA ASP A 51 4.91 -2.22 7.33
C ASP A 51 6.10 -1.38 6.84
N LYS A 52 7.28 -2.02 6.78
CA LYS A 52 8.54 -1.39 6.38
C LYS A 52 8.67 -1.25 4.87
N PHE A 53 7.91 -2.02 4.11
CA PHE A 53 7.96 -2.04 2.64
C PHE A 53 6.92 -1.08 2.06
N PHE A 54 5.71 -1.05 2.63
CA PHE A 54 4.61 -0.19 2.22
C PHE A 54 3.96 0.47 3.45
N PRO A 55 4.59 1.50 4.02
CA PRO A 55 4.07 2.15 5.22
C PRO A 55 2.66 2.72 4.97
N PRO A 56 1.78 2.78 5.99
CA PRO A 56 0.40 3.27 5.83
C PRO A 56 0.28 4.66 5.17
N SER A 57 1.31 5.50 5.29
CA SER A 57 1.41 6.79 4.60
C SER A 57 1.24 6.66 3.08
N GLN A 58 1.71 5.58 2.45
CA GLN A 58 1.53 5.32 1.03
C GLN A 58 0.05 5.06 0.68
N SER A 59 -0.64 4.24 1.47
CA SER A 59 -2.08 4.00 1.36
C SER A 59 -2.89 5.30 1.54
N TYR A 60 -2.48 6.17 2.46
CA TYR A 60 -3.09 7.49 2.60
C TYR A 60 -2.79 8.41 1.41
N GLY A 61 -1.61 8.34 0.81
CA GLY A 61 -1.23 9.12 -0.37
C GLY A 61 -2.15 8.94 -1.58
N LEU A 62 -2.75 7.74 -1.73
CA LEU A 62 -3.72 7.45 -2.78
C LEU A 62 -4.99 8.31 -2.72
N GLY A 63 -5.24 9.05 -1.65
CA GLY A 63 -6.41 9.93 -1.52
C GLY A 63 -6.51 11.00 -2.60
N ARG A 64 -5.37 11.35 -3.21
CA ARG A 64 -5.31 12.29 -4.34
C ARG A 64 -6.05 11.77 -5.58
N ILE A 65 -5.97 10.46 -5.84
CA ILE A 65 -6.55 9.83 -7.03
C ILE A 65 -7.79 8.99 -6.71
N ALA A 66 -7.92 8.52 -5.47
CA ALA A 66 -9.03 7.71 -4.96
C ALA A 66 -9.63 8.38 -3.70
N PRO A 67 -10.39 9.47 -3.86
CA PRO A 67 -10.91 10.23 -2.72
C PRO A 67 -11.85 9.41 -1.83
N GLU A 68 -12.56 8.44 -2.41
CA GLU A 68 -13.49 7.54 -1.72
C GLU A 68 -12.81 6.30 -1.12
N ARG A 69 -11.47 6.20 -1.19
CA ARG A 69 -10.77 5.06 -0.60
C ARG A 69 -11.02 4.96 0.91
N ARG A 70 -11.02 3.74 1.41
CA ARG A 70 -10.98 3.45 2.84
C ARG A 70 -9.72 2.67 3.17
N VAL A 71 -8.96 3.16 4.14
CA VAL A 71 -7.73 2.52 4.61
C VAL A 71 -8.00 1.90 5.97
N THR A 72 -7.75 0.60 6.10
CA THR A 72 -7.83 -0.15 7.35
C THR A 72 -6.42 -0.48 7.83
N VAL A 73 -6.03 0.02 8.99
CA VAL A 73 -4.75 -0.35 9.62
C VAL A 73 -5.04 -1.40 10.69
N THR A 74 -4.34 -2.53 10.66
CA THR A 74 -4.56 -3.63 11.61
C THR A 74 -3.26 -4.31 12.01
N GLY A 75 -3.13 -4.67 13.29
CA GLY A 75 -2.02 -5.48 13.81
C GLY A 75 -2.00 -6.90 13.28
N ALA A 76 -3.06 -7.35 12.59
CA ALA A 76 -3.11 -8.69 12.01
C ALA A 76 -2.18 -8.86 10.79
N LEU A 77 -1.55 -7.79 10.31
CA LEU A 77 -0.65 -7.83 9.15
C LEU A 77 0.76 -7.36 9.51
N ASP A 78 1.74 -8.24 9.23
CA ASP A 78 3.15 -7.85 9.02
C ASP A 78 3.41 -7.83 7.51
N HIS A 79 3.31 -6.63 6.94
CA HIS A 79 3.33 -6.36 5.51
C HIS A 79 2.18 -7.04 4.75
N ALA A 80 2.37 -8.27 4.28
CA ALA A 80 1.35 -9.08 3.61
C ALA A 80 1.07 -10.41 4.33
N LYS A 81 1.80 -10.70 5.41
CA LYS A 81 1.65 -11.94 6.19
C LYS A 81 0.70 -11.70 7.35
N LEU A 82 -0.13 -12.68 7.64
CA LEU A 82 -0.92 -12.67 8.87
C LEU A 82 0.00 -12.89 10.06
N ASP A 83 0.00 -11.96 11.01
CA ASP A 83 0.68 -12.12 12.29
C ASP A 83 -0.29 -12.78 13.29
N VAL A 84 -0.16 -14.10 13.45
CA VAL A 84 -1.09 -14.91 14.25
C VAL A 84 -0.59 -15.01 15.69
N SER A 85 -1.01 -14.05 16.50
CA SER A 85 -0.87 -14.07 17.96
C SER A 85 -2.25 -14.29 18.61
N LEU A 86 -2.33 -15.21 19.59
CA LEU A 86 -3.58 -15.52 20.30
C LEU A 86 -4.12 -14.32 21.13
N GLY A 87 -3.31 -13.29 21.35
CA GLY A 87 -3.73 -12.03 21.97
C GLY A 87 -4.43 -11.03 21.03
N ASP A 88 -4.43 -11.30 19.71
CA ASP A 88 -4.78 -10.31 18.68
C ASP A 88 -6.16 -10.51 18.03
N ILE A 89 -7.10 -11.13 18.75
CA ILE A 89 -8.49 -11.30 18.30
C ILE A 89 -9.11 -9.99 17.76
N PRO A 90 -8.93 -8.82 18.40
CA PRO A 90 -9.47 -7.56 17.86
C PRO A 90 -8.86 -7.16 16.50
N ALA A 91 -7.58 -7.45 16.28
CA ALA A 91 -6.91 -7.16 15.03
C ALA A 91 -7.43 -8.06 13.89
N PHE A 92 -7.67 -9.34 14.19
CA PHE A 92 -8.30 -10.27 13.24
C PHE A 92 -9.75 -9.89 12.93
N ALA A 93 -10.54 -9.48 13.93
CA ALA A 93 -11.89 -9.00 13.70
C ALA A 93 -11.92 -7.74 12.81
N THR A 94 -10.95 -6.84 12.99
CA THR A 94 -10.78 -5.65 12.14
C THR A 94 -10.44 -6.04 10.70
N PHE A 95 -9.56 -7.03 10.52
CA PHE A 95 -9.19 -7.55 9.21
C PHE A 95 -10.37 -8.26 8.52
N ASP A 96 -11.12 -9.10 9.23
CA ASP A 96 -12.32 -9.75 8.71
C ASP A 96 -13.38 -8.74 8.28
N ALA A 97 -13.62 -7.70 9.08
CA ALA A 97 -14.53 -6.61 8.73
C ALA A 97 -14.09 -5.85 7.46
N PHE A 98 -12.79 -5.77 7.18
CA PHE A 98 -12.27 -5.29 5.89
C PHE A 98 -12.62 -6.25 4.75
N VAL A 99 -12.36 -7.56 4.90
CA VAL A 99 -12.64 -8.57 3.87
C VAL A 99 -14.13 -8.60 3.52
N VAL A 100 -14.99 -8.75 4.52
CA VAL A 100 -16.45 -8.82 4.33
C VAL A 100 -16.97 -7.59 3.61
N ARG A 101 -16.50 -6.41 4.00
CA ARG A 101 -16.94 -5.15 3.42
C ARG A 101 -16.47 -4.99 1.98
N SER A 102 -15.21 -5.33 1.69
CA SER A 102 -14.64 -5.33 0.34
C SER A 102 -15.44 -6.24 -0.61
N LEU A 103 -15.79 -7.45 -0.15
CA LEU A 103 -16.59 -8.40 -0.93
C LEU A 103 -18.03 -7.92 -1.17
N ARG A 104 -18.65 -7.27 -0.17
CA ARG A 104 -19.98 -6.67 -0.34
C ARG A 104 -19.96 -5.54 -1.37
N THR A 105 -18.98 -4.66 -1.29
CA THR A 105 -18.83 -3.56 -2.24
C THR A 105 -18.60 -4.07 -3.67
N ALA A 106 -17.73 -5.07 -3.85
CA ALA A 106 -17.49 -5.67 -5.16
C ALA A 106 -18.78 -6.24 -5.78
N ARG A 107 -19.60 -6.94 -4.99
CA ARG A 107 -20.89 -7.49 -5.47
C ARG A 107 -21.93 -6.45 -5.86
N THR A 108 -21.82 -5.21 -5.37
CA THR A 108 -22.77 -4.13 -5.70
C THR A 108 -22.34 -3.29 -6.90
N GLN A 109 -21.18 -3.59 -7.49
CA GLN A 109 -20.66 -2.87 -8.67
C GLN A 109 -20.83 -3.64 -9.99
N ASP A 110 -21.39 -4.86 -9.94
CA ASP A 110 -21.90 -5.61 -11.09
C ASP A 110 -23.34 -5.19 -11.45
#